data_AF-A0A381RWG6-F1
#
_entry.id   AF-A0A381RWG6-F1
#
_cell.length_a   1.000
_cell.length_b   1.000
_cell.length_c   1.000
_cell.angle_alpha   90.00
_cell.angle_beta   90.00
_cell.angle_gamma   90.00
#
_symmetry.space_group_name_H-M   'P 1'
#
loop_
_entity.id
_entity.type
_entity.pdbx_description
1 polymer ?
#
loop_
_entity_poly.entity_id
_entity_poly.type
_entity_poly.pdbx_seq_one_letter_code
_entity_poly.pdbx_strand_id
1 'polypeptide(L)'
;MTKSYTLLSIVFYLVVVLISSVNAQSSKNYDKELRRLNAKIDRVRVLVDSLEFNDRLLLPELMAAFRQAVSSKSQQDSITVVIMKRINTLNNKIAKLENQAKFMDSTSLEIYNKLVMIENKIVTLTNSYNEMSKMKSGKSINLEPQFNAAKYKKHYMKSLGHFQNQEYDSAIKGFSELVTSDATNDLADNCQYWLAECYYSKKDFKRAIGEFTKVFNYAGTDKDDDAQLKLGLAYQSMGSIEKAKEEFQRLIDYFPGSEYYPKAKDALRKLALD
;
A
#
# COMPACT_ATOMS: atom_id res chain seq x y z
N MET A 1 113.35 36.73 62.17
CA MET A 1 112.68 36.40 60.90
C MET A 1 111.85 35.09 60.92
N THR A 2 111.76 34.35 62.04
CA THR A 2 111.10 33.02 62.09
C THR A 2 109.59 33.02 62.37
N LYS A 3 109.01 34.06 62.99
CA LYS A 3 107.56 34.13 63.31
C LYS A 3 106.64 34.39 62.11
N SER A 4 107.16 34.86 60.97
CA SER A 4 106.33 35.16 59.79
C SER A 4 106.04 33.91 58.93
N TYR A 5 106.94 32.93 58.93
CA TYR A 5 106.78 31.70 58.13
C TYR A 5 105.80 30.71 58.77
N THR A 6 105.69 30.70 60.10
CA THR A 6 104.74 29.83 60.82
C THR A 6 103.29 30.29 60.68
N LEU A 7 103.04 31.60 60.60
CA LEU A 7 101.69 32.12 60.37
C LEU A 7 101.22 31.83 58.94
N LEU A 8 102.14 31.97 57.97
CA LEU A 8 101.85 31.72 56.55
C LEU A 8 101.55 30.24 56.26
N SER A 9 102.26 29.31 56.92
CA SER A 9 102.03 27.86 56.75
C SER A 9 100.70 27.40 57.36
N ILE A 10 100.29 27.99 58.49
CA ILE A 10 98.99 27.70 59.13
C ILE A 10 97.83 28.21 58.25
N VAL A 11 97.96 29.41 57.68
CA VAL A 11 96.94 29.96 56.75
C VAL A 11 96.86 29.10 55.49
N PHE A 12 97.98 28.66 54.93
CA PHE A 12 97.99 27.78 53.76
C PHE A 12 97.31 26.43 54.05
N TYR A 13 97.60 25.81 55.20
CA TYR A 13 96.97 24.55 55.59
C TYR A 13 95.45 24.70 55.79
N LEU A 14 95.00 25.80 56.41
CA LEU A 14 93.57 26.10 56.56
C LEU A 14 92.89 26.32 55.21
N VAL A 15 93.55 26.98 54.25
CA VAL A 15 93.03 27.16 52.89
C VAL A 15 92.93 25.82 52.16
N VAL A 16 93.93 24.94 52.29
CA VAL A 16 93.89 23.59 51.68
C VAL A 16 92.78 22.73 52.31
N VAL A 17 92.58 22.80 53.63
CA VAL A 17 91.47 22.11 54.32
C VAL A 17 90.10 22.68 53.89
N LEU A 18 89.99 24.00 53.73
CA LEU A 18 88.79 24.64 53.20
C LEU A 18 88.51 24.21 51.75
N ILE A 19 89.50 24.25 50.86
CA ILE A 19 89.34 23.84 49.46
C ILE A 19 88.98 22.35 49.35
N SER A 20 89.62 21.49 50.13
CA SER A 20 89.30 20.06 50.17
C SER A 20 87.91 19.79 50.76
N SER A 21 87.49 20.55 51.78
CA SER A 21 86.13 20.47 52.32
C SER A 21 85.06 20.96 51.34
N VAL A 22 85.33 22.04 50.60
CA VAL A 22 84.44 22.58 49.57
C VAL A 22 84.35 21.62 48.37
N ASN A 23 85.46 21.02 47.95
CA ASN A 23 85.46 20.00 46.89
C ASN A 23 84.75 18.72 47.32
N ALA A 24 84.90 18.28 48.57
CA ALA A 24 84.16 17.14 49.11
C ALA A 24 82.64 17.42 49.22
N GLN A 25 82.26 18.66 49.58
CA GLN A 25 80.87 19.12 49.59
C GLN A 25 80.30 19.16 48.15
N SER A 26 81.07 19.64 47.19
CA SER A 26 80.68 19.70 45.77
C SER A 26 80.54 18.29 45.18
N SER A 27 81.47 17.38 45.45
CA SER A 27 81.40 15.98 45.01
C SER A 27 80.17 15.27 45.55
N LYS A 28 79.85 15.46 46.84
CA LYS A 28 78.63 14.91 47.45
C LYS A 28 77.35 15.47 46.81
N ASN A 29 77.35 16.73 46.39
CA ASN A 29 76.22 17.32 45.67
C ASN A 29 76.07 16.70 44.27
N TYR A 30 77.15 16.51 43.52
CA TYR A 30 77.12 15.83 42.23
C TYR A 30 76.63 14.38 42.34
N ASP A 31 77.09 13.61 43.32
CA ASP A 31 76.61 12.25 43.56
C ASP A 31 75.11 12.20 43.88
N LYS A 32 74.61 13.20 44.62
CA LYS A 32 73.19 13.32 44.94
C LYS A 32 72.36 13.66 43.70
N GLU A 33 72.86 14.51 42.81
CA GLU A 33 72.22 14.82 41.54
C GLU A 33 72.24 13.63 40.56
N LEU A 34 73.36 12.92 40.45
CA LEU A 34 73.49 11.69 39.66
C LEU A 34 72.50 10.62 40.14
N ARG A 35 72.39 10.40 41.45
CA ARG A 35 71.38 9.47 42.01
C ARG A 35 69.96 9.91 41.71
N ARG A 36 69.66 11.21 41.79
CA ARG A 36 68.34 11.76 41.43
C ARG A 36 68.04 11.58 39.93
N LEU A 37 69.03 11.75 39.07
CA LEU A 37 68.90 11.59 37.63
C LEU A 37 68.69 10.12 37.26
N ASN A 38 69.48 9.21 37.84
CA ASN A 38 69.31 7.77 37.66
C ASN A 38 67.92 7.31 38.13
N ALA A 39 67.45 7.77 39.29
CA ALA A 39 66.10 7.48 39.77
C ALA A 39 64.99 8.09 38.88
N LYS A 40 65.26 9.13 38.09
CA LYS A 40 64.34 9.63 37.06
C LYS A 40 64.39 8.76 35.81
N ILE A 41 65.58 8.35 35.37
CA ILE A 41 65.78 7.46 34.23
C ILE A 41 65.10 6.11 34.46
N ASP A 42 65.26 5.51 35.65
CA ASP A 42 64.62 4.25 35.99
C ASP A 42 63.09 4.36 36.03
N ARG A 43 62.57 5.49 36.53
CA ARG A 43 61.11 5.77 36.45
C ARG A 43 60.63 5.89 35.01
N VAL A 44 61.39 6.56 34.15
CA VAL A 44 61.05 6.67 32.72
C VAL A 44 61.12 5.30 32.04
N ARG A 45 62.11 4.46 32.33
CA ARG A 45 62.19 3.09 31.80
C ARG A 45 60.96 2.27 32.18
N VAL A 46 60.57 2.26 33.45
CA VAL A 46 59.37 1.55 33.90
C VAL A 46 58.11 2.06 33.21
N LEU A 47 58.00 3.37 32.99
CA LEU A 47 56.88 3.96 32.23
C LEU A 47 56.89 3.52 30.77
N VAL A 48 58.06 3.49 30.12
CA VAL A 48 58.21 3.01 28.73
C VAL A 48 57.87 1.52 28.63
N ASP A 49 58.36 0.69 29.55
CA ASP A 49 58.06 -0.74 29.58
C ASP A 49 56.57 -1.00 29.81
N SER A 50 55.94 -0.21 30.69
CA SER A 50 54.49 -0.26 30.90
C SER A 50 53.70 0.17 29.67
N LEU A 51 54.18 1.19 28.92
CA LEU A 51 53.55 1.63 27.69
C LEU A 51 53.71 0.61 26.57
N GLU A 52 54.91 0.04 26.39
CA GLU A 52 55.13 -1.03 25.42
C GLU A 52 54.30 -2.28 25.74
N PHE A 53 54.14 -2.61 27.02
CA PHE A 53 53.26 -3.70 27.46
C PHE A 53 51.80 -3.41 27.11
N ASN A 54 51.33 -2.19 27.40
CA ASN A 54 49.97 -1.76 27.06
C ASN A 54 49.74 -1.79 25.55
N ASP A 55 50.69 -1.32 24.74
CA ASP A 55 50.59 -1.32 23.28
C ASP A 55 50.55 -2.75 22.72
N ARG A 56 51.38 -3.66 23.26
CA ARG A 56 51.37 -5.08 22.85
C ARG A 56 50.06 -5.79 23.19
N LEU A 57 49.36 -5.36 24.25
CA LEU A 57 48.09 -5.94 24.65
C LEU A 57 46.90 -5.34 23.88
N LEU A 58 46.87 -4.01 23.74
CA LEU A 58 45.73 -3.29 23.19
C LEU A 58 45.69 -3.33 21.67
N LEU A 59 46.85 -3.32 21.00
CA LEU A 59 46.90 -3.27 19.54
C LEU A 59 46.29 -4.51 18.87
N PRO A 60 46.57 -5.76 19.31
CA PRO A 60 45.91 -6.95 18.76
C PRO A 60 44.41 -6.96 18.98
N GLU A 61 43.95 -6.54 20.17
CA GLU A 61 42.53 -6.48 20.51
C GLU A 61 41.78 -5.46 19.65
N LEU A 62 42.37 -4.27 19.48
CA LEU A 62 41.84 -3.23 18.59
C LEU A 62 41.78 -3.70 17.13
N MET A 63 42.82 -4.39 16.65
CA MET A 63 42.85 -4.95 15.29
C MET A 63 41.82 -6.06 15.10
N ALA A 64 41.60 -6.91 16.11
CA ALA A 64 40.56 -7.93 16.08
C ALA A 64 39.16 -7.30 16.04
N ALA A 65 38.90 -6.32 16.91
CA ALA A 65 37.64 -5.58 16.94
C ALA A 65 37.38 -4.84 15.61
N PHE A 66 38.41 -4.20 15.04
CA PHE A 66 38.32 -3.52 13.76
C PHE A 66 38.02 -4.49 12.60
N ARG A 67 38.74 -5.62 12.53
CA ARG A 67 38.48 -6.67 11.51
C ARG A 67 37.05 -7.22 11.62
N GLN A 68 36.57 -7.43 12.84
CA GLN A 68 35.20 -7.90 13.08
C GLN A 68 34.15 -6.86 12.67
N ALA A 69 34.38 -5.57 12.95
CA ALA A 69 33.49 -4.50 12.51
C ALA A 69 33.45 -4.39 10.98
N VAL A 70 34.61 -4.47 10.31
CA VAL A 70 34.72 -4.45 8.85
C VAL A 70 34.05 -5.67 8.22
N SER A 71 34.23 -6.88 8.76
CA SER A 71 33.61 -8.10 8.24
C SER A 71 32.09 -8.10 8.41
N SER A 72 31.59 -7.66 9.58
CA SER A 72 30.16 -7.51 9.85
C SER A 72 29.52 -6.48 8.91
N LYS A 73 30.18 -5.34 8.68
CA LYS A 73 29.70 -4.30 7.76
C LYS A 73 29.64 -4.80 6.31
N SER A 74 30.68 -5.49 5.84
CA SER A 74 30.72 -6.13 4.52
C SER A 74 29.60 -7.16 4.33
N GLN A 75 29.32 -7.98 5.35
CA GLN A 75 28.18 -8.91 5.33
C GLN A 75 26.83 -8.19 5.28
N GLN A 76 26.66 -7.11 6.05
CA GLN A 76 25.44 -6.29 6.01
C GLN A 76 25.20 -5.67 4.62
N ASP A 77 26.25 -5.18 3.98
CA ASP A 77 26.14 -4.60 2.64
C ASP A 77 25.76 -5.67 1.61
N SER A 78 26.30 -6.90 1.73
CA SER A 78 25.89 -8.06 0.92
C SER A 78 24.43 -8.46 1.15
N ILE A 79 23.97 -8.51 2.42
CA ILE A 79 22.57 -8.78 2.76
C ILE A 79 21.66 -7.70 2.17
N THR A 80 22.07 -6.43 2.23
CA THR A 80 21.32 -5.29 1.68
C THR A 80 21.13 -5.42 0.17
N VAL A 81 22.19 -5.79 -0.56
CA VAL A 81 22.13 -6.03 -2.02
C VAL A 81 21.18 -7.18 -2.35
N VAL A 82 21.23 -8.29 -1.58
CA VAL A 82 20.32 -9.43 -1.78
C VAL A 82 18.87 -9.04 -1.52
N ILE A 83 18.60 -8.27 -0.46
CA ILE A 83 17.27 -7.74 -0.14
C ILE A 83 16.78 -6.82 -1.27
N MET A 84 17.59 -5.88 -1.74
CA MET A 84 17.23 -5.01 -2.87
C MET A 84 16.91 -5.80 -4.13
N LYS A 85 17.73 -6.81 -4.46
CA LYS A 85 17.46 -7.71 -5.59
C LYS A 85 16.14 -8.45 -5.43
N ARG A 86 15.83 -8.92 -4.21
CA ARG A 86 14.57 -9.60 -3.88
C ARG A 86 13.37 -8.65 -4.01
N ILE A 87 13.48 -7.42 -3.51
CA ILE A 87 12.47 -6.35 -3.63
C ILE A 87 12.21 -6.05 -5.10
N ASN A 88 13.24 -5.81 -5.90
CA ASN A 88 13.08 -5.55 -7.33
C ASN A 88 12.42 -6.73 -8.06
N THR A 89 12.79 -7.97 -7.70
CA THR A 89 12.16 -9.16 -8.26
C THR A 89 10.68 -9.27 -7.87
N LEU A 90 10.33 -8.94 -6.62
CA LEU A 90 8.96 -8.93 -6.15
C LEU A 90 8.14 -7.84 -6.84
N ASN A 91 8.66 -6.62 -6.96
CA ASN A 91 8.02 -5.51 -7.67
C ASN A 91 7.70 -5.88 -9.12
N ASN A 92 8.65 -6.52 -9.83
CA ASN A 92 8.42 -7.00 -11.19
C ASN A 92 7.32 -8.07 -11.26
N LYS A 93 7.24 -8.97 -10.27
CA LYS A 93 6.16 -9.97 -10.19
C LYS A 93 4.81 -9.32 -9.89
N ILE A 94 4.76 -8.35 -8.97
CA ILE A 94 3.55 -7.59 -8.62
C ILE A 94 3.02 -6.87 -9.85
N ALA A 95 3.87 -6.13 -10.57
CA ALA A 95 3.48 -5.44 -11.80
C ALA A 95 2.93 -6.41 -12.87
N LYS A 96 3.50 -7.62 -12.99
CA LYS A 96 2.98 -8.64 -13.89
C LYS A 96 1.60 -9.14 -13.46
N LEU A 97 1.40 -9.40 -12.16
CA LEU A 97 0.13 -9.85 -11.61
C LEU A 97 -0.96 -8.78 -11.76
N GLU A 98 -0.64 -7.52 -11.53
CA GLU A 98 -1.56 -6.39 -11.72
C GLU A 98 -2.02 -6.27 -13.18
N ASN A 99 -1.08 -6.37 -14.13
CA ASN A 99 -1.42 -6.35 -15.55
C ASN A 99 -2.28 -7.57 -15.94
N GLN A 100 -2.01 -8.75 -15.39
CA GLN A 100 -2.84 -9.94 -15.61
C GLN A 100 -4.24 -9.76 -15.01
N ALA A 101 -4.36 -9.17 -13.82
CA ALA A 101 -5.65 -8.90 -13.19
C ALA A 101 -6.49 -7.92 -14.03
N LYS A 102 -5.89 -6.84 -14.54
CA LYS A 102 -6.55 -5.88 -15.45
C LYS A 102 -7.08 -6.56 -16.73
N PHE A 103 -6.29 -7.47 -17.30
CA PHE A 103 -6.73 -8.24 -18.47
C PHE A 103 -7.83 -9.25 -18.12
N MET A 104 -7.76 -9.87 -16.95
CA MET A 104 -8.78 -10.80 -16.44
C MET A 104 -10.12 -10.10 -16.19
N ASP A 105 -10.10 -8.87 -15.69
CA ASP A 105 -11.30 -8.05 -15.54
C ASP A 105 -11.95 -7.73 -16.89
N SER A 106 -11.14 -7.38 -17.88
CA SER A 106 -11.60 -7.05 -19.24
C SER A 106 -12.22 -8.28 -19.92
N THR A 107 -11.59 -9.45 -19.78
CA THR A 107 -12.15 -10.71 -20.30
C THR A 107 -13.40 -11.14 -19.53
N SER A 108 -13.47 -10.92 -18.21
CA SER A 108 -14.69 -11.20 -17.45
C SER A 108 -15.86 -10.32 -17.88
N LEU A 109 -15.61 -9.04 -18.20
CA LEU A 109 -16.61 -8.13 -18.75
C LEU A 109 -17.08 -8.58 -20.15
N GLU A 110 -16.16 -9.00 -21.01
CA GLU A 110 -16.51 -9.51 -22.34
C GLU A 110 -17.36 -10.79 -22.26
N ILE A 111 -16.98 -11.74 -21.40
CA ILE A 111 -17.75 -12.97 -21.16
C ILE A 111 -19.14 -12.63 -20.64
N TYR A 112 -19.23 -11.68 -19.71
CA TYR A 112 -20.51 -11.22 -19.17
C TYR A 112 -21.40 -10.61 -20.25
N ASN A 113 -20.86 -9.73 -21.09
CA ASN A 113 -21.61 -9.13 -22.20
C ASN A 113 -22.11 -10.20 -23.19
N LYS A 114 -21.27 -11.19 -23.50
CA LYS A 114 -21.67 -12.34 -24.34
C LYS A 114 -22.78 -13.16 -23.70
N LEU A 115 -22.75 -13.37 -22.38
CA LEU A 115 -23.79 -14.09 -21.65
C LEU A 115 -25.13 -13.35 -21.75
N VAL A 116 -25.12 -12.03 -21.55
CA VAL A 116 -26.33 -11.19 -21.71
C VAL A 116 -26.89 -11.27 -23.13
N MET A 117 -26.04 -11.22 -24.16
CA MET A 117 -26.50 -11.36 -25.55
C MET A 117 -27.09 -12.75 -25.84
N ILE A 118 -26.52 -13.81 -25.26
CA ILE A 118 -27.04 -15.17 -25.39
C ILE A 118 -28.40 -15.26 -24.69
N GLU A 119 -28.55 -14.69 -23.50
CA GLU A 119 -29.79 -14.68 -22.75
C GLU A 119 -30.91 -13.96 -23.52
N ASN A 120 -30.62 -12.80 -24.10
CA ASN A 120 -31.56 -12.09 -24.98
C ASN A 120 -31.95 -12.92 -26.22
N LYS A 121 -30.99 -13.65 -26.81
CA LYS A 121 -31.27 -14.56 -27.94
C LYS A 121 -32.14 -15.73 -27.52
N ILE A 122 -31.90 -16.32 -26.35
CA ILE A 122 -32.72 -17.41 -25.79
C ILE A 122 -34.14 -16.92 -25.58
N VAL A 123 -34.33 -15.73 -24.98
CA VAL A 123 -35.65 -15.12 -24.82
C VAL A 123 -36.35 -14.95 -26.16
N THR A 124 -35.66 -14.38 -27.16
CA THR A 124 -36.22 -14.16 -28.50
C THR A 124 -36.60 -15.48 -29.18
N LEU A 125 -35.77 -16.51 -29.05
CA LEU A 125 -36.01 -17.86 -29.56
C LEU A 125 -37.20 -18.52 -28.85
N THR A 126 -37.28 -18.42 -27.53
CA THR A 126 -38.41 -18.92 -26.74
C THR A 126 -39.71 -18.26 -27.18
N ASN A 127 -39.71 -16.94 -27.37
CA ASN A 127 -40.87 -16.20 -27.85
C ASN A 127 -41.26 -16.65 -29.27
N SER A 128 -40.30 -16.74 -30.19
CA SER A 128 -40.53 -17.21 -31.56
C SER A 128 -41.06 -18.64 -31.62
N TYR A 129 -40.54 -19.53 -30.77
CA TYR A 129 -41.01 -20.91 -30.63
C TYR A 129 -42.44 -20.96 -30.10
N ASN A 130 -42.76 -20.16 -29.07
CA ASN A 130 -44.10 -20.07 -28.52
C ASN A 130 -45.11 -19.57 -29.56
N GLU A 131 -44.76 -18.56 -30.35
CA GLU A 131 -45.59 -18.06 -31.45
C GLU A 131 -45.80 -19.12 -32.55
N MET A 132 -44.73 -19.81 -32.95
CA MET A 132 -44.82 -20.90 -33.94
C MET A 132 -45.66 -22.09 -33.44
N SER A 133 -45.51 -22.46 -32.16
CA SER A 133 -46.31 -23.50 -31.51
C SER A 133 -47.79 -23.14 -31.49
N LYS A 134 -48.11 -21.88 -31.15
CA LYS A 134 -49.49 -21.36 -31.17
C LYS A 134 -50.09 -21.38 -32.57
N MET A 135 -49.33 -20.98 -33.61
CA MET A 135 -49.79 -21.03 -35.01
C MET A 135 -50.12 -22.46 -35.49
N LYS A 136 -49.33 -23.47 -35.08
CA LYS A 136 -49.60 -24.87 -35.43
C LYS A 136 -50.83 -25.48 -34.75
N SER A 137 -51.30 -24.90 -33.64
CA SER A 137 -52.42 -25.43 -32.86
C SER A 137 -53.82 -25.06 -33.38
N GLY A 138 -53.93 -24.30 -34.48
CA GLY A 138 -55.22 -23.98 -35.13
C GLY A 138 -56.17 -23.09 -34.30
N LYS A 139 -55.71 -22.53 -33.18
CA LYS A 139 -56.50 -21.65 -32.30
C LYS A 139 -56.41 -20.20 -32.80
N SER A 140 -57.56 -19.54 -33.00
CA SER A 140 -57.63 -18.14 -33.43
C SER A 140 -56.78 -17.25 -32.52
N ILE A 141 -56.05 -16.33 -33.13
CA ILE A 141 -55.12 -15.41 -32.48
C ILE A 141 -55.89 -14.56 -31.47
N ASN A 142 -55.74 -14.84 -30.17
CA ASN A 142 -55.91 -13.81 -29.16
C ASN A 142 -54.55 -13.10 -29.05
N LEU A 143 -54.43 -11.94 -29.71
CA LEU A 143 -53.33 -10.97 -29.54
C LEU A 143 -53.39 -10.32 -28.15
N GLU A 144 -53.69 -11.07 -27.08
CA GLU A 144 -53.45 -10.54 -25.75
C GLU A 144 -51.97 -10.79 -25.42
N PRO A 145 -51.14 -9.73 -25.32
CA PRO A 145 -49.84 -9.88 -24.69
C PRO A 145 -50.01 -10.56 -23.33
N GLN A 146 -49.06 -11.43 -22.94
CA GLN A 146 -49.06 -12.18 -21.68
C GLN A 146 -49.38 -11.27 -20.48
N PHE A 147 -48.97 -10.01 -20.61
CA PHE A 147 -49.47 -8.88 -19.86
C PHE A 147 -50.07 -7.84 -20.81
N ASN A 148 -51.39 -7.65 -20.82
CA ASN A 148 -51.94 -6.36 -21.26
C ASN A 148 -51.46 -5.25 -20.31
N ALA A 149 -51.50 -3.98 -20.72
CA ALA A 149 -50.95 -2.88 -19.93
C ALA A 149 -51.42 -2.88 -18.45
N ALA A 150 -52.68 -3.24 -18.20
CA ALA A 150 -53.23 -3.38 -16.85
C ALA A 150 -52.62 -4.56 -16.06
N LYS A 151 -52.45 -5.72 -16.69
CA LYS A 151 -51.77 -6.89 -16.10
C LYS A 151 -50.29 -6.59 -15.84
N TYR A 152 -49.60 -5.88 -16.75
CA TYR A 152 -48.18 -5.51 -16.60
C TYR A 152 -48.01 -4.64 -15.37
N LYS A 153 -48.79 -3.55 -15.29
CA LYS A 153 -48.80 -2.64 -14.14
C LYS A 153 -49.15 -3.35 -12.83
N LYS A 154 -50.13 -4.26 -12.82
CA LYS A 154 -50.47 -5.04 -11.62
C LYS A 154 -49.31 -5.93 -11.17
N HIS A 155 -48.63 -6.59 -12.11
CA HIS A 155 -47.49 -7.44 -11.80
C HIS A 155 -46.29 -6.59 -11.34
N TYR A 156 -46.05 -5.44 -11.95
CA TYR A 156 -45.06 -4.46 -11.51
C TYR A 156 -45.29 -4.03 -10.05
N MET A 157 -46.52 -3.63 -9.70
CA MET A 157 -46.86 -3.24 -8.33
C MET A 157 -46.67 -4.38 -7.34
N LYS A 158 -46.96 -5.63 -7.74
CA LYS A 158 -46.71 -6.81 -6.90
C LYS A 158 -45.21 -7.02 -6.66
N SER A 159 -44.40 -6.96 -7.72
CA SER A 159 -42.94 -7.10 -7.63
C SER A 159 -42.31 -5.99 -6.78
N LEU A 160 -42.81 -4.76 -6.91
CA LEU A 160 -42.41 -3.64 -6.07
C LEU A 160 -42.77 -3.86 -4.59
N GLY A 161 -43.96 -4.43 -4.31
CA GLY A 161 -44.35 -4.84 -2.96
C GLY A 161 -43.40 -5.89 -2.37
N HIS A 162 -42.99 -6.88 -3.16
CA HIS A 162 -41.97 -7.85 -2.75
C HIS A 162 -40.63 -7.17 -2.42
N PHE A 163 -40.18 -6.22 -3.25
CA PHE A 163 -38.97 -5.44 -2.98
C PHE A 163 -39.07 -4.64 -1.67
N GLN A 164 -40.20 -3.95 -1.44
CA GLN A 164 -40.46 -3.18 -0.23
C GLN A 164 -40.46 -4.05 1.03
N ASN A 165 -40.94 -5.29 0.92
CA ASN A 165 -40.90 -6.30 1.98
C ASN A 165 -39.53 -6.99 2.12
N GLN A 166 -38.51 -6.56 1.36
CA GLN A 166 -37.16 -7.16 1.31
C GLN A 166 -37.15 -8.61 0.80
N GLU A 167 -38.22 -9.05 0.13
CA GLU A 167 -38.35 -10.35 -0.51
C GLU A 167 -37.68 -10.33 -1.89
N TYR A 168 -36.38 -10.08 -1.90
CA TYR A 168 -35.63 -9.77 -3.13
C TYR A 168 -35.69 -10.87 -4.19
N ASP A 169 -35.75 -12.14 -3.82
CA ASP A 169 -35.84 -13.24 -4.80
C ASP A 169 -37.18 -13.26 -5.52
N SER A 170 -38.28 -12.99 -4.81
CA SER A 170 -39.61 -12.84 -5.40
C SER A 170 -39.69 -11.60 -6.31
N ALA A 171 -39.07 -10.50 -5.88
CA ALA A 171 -39.00 -9.26 -6.67
C ALA A 171 -38.17 -9.46 -7.95
N ILE A 172 -36.99 -10.08 -7.86
CA ILE A 172 -36.13 -10.43 -9.02
C ILE A 172 -36.93 -11.23 -10.04
N LYS A 173 -37.63 -12.29 -9.59
CA LYS A 173 -38.44 -13.11 -10.48
C LYS A 173 -39.49 -12.27 -11.20
N GLY A 174 -40.24 -11.45 -10.46
CA GLY A 174 -41.31 -10.65 -11.05
C GLY A 174 -40.82 -9.56 -12.01
N PHE A 175 -39.75 -8.84 -11.67
CA PHE A 175 -39.17 -7.84 -12.58
C PHE A 175 -38.52 -8.48 -13.81
N SER A 176 -37.84 -9.62 -13.65
CA SER A 176 -37.28 -10.37 -14.78
C SER A 176 -38.36 -10.87 -15.74
N GLU A 177 -39.48 -11.38 -15.23
CA GLU A 177 -40.64 -11.78 -16.04
C GLU A 177 -41.18 -10.59 -16.86
N LEU A 178 -41.27 -9.41 -16.25
CA LEU A 178 -41.78 -8.19 -16.91
C LEU A 178 -40.86 -7.69 -18.04
N VAL A 179 -39.57 -7.51 -17.76
CA VAL A 179 -38.57 -7.07 -18.76
C VAL A 179 -38.49 -8.05 -19.92
N THR A 180 -38.59 -9.36 -19.63
CA THR A 180 -38.55 -10.42 -20.66
C THR A 180 -39.83 -10.46 -21.50
N SER A 181 -40.98 -10.14 -20.89
CA SER A 181 -42.28 -10.21 -21.56
C SER A 181 -42.53 -9.07 -22.54
N ASP A 182 -42.12 -7.85 -22.20
CA ASP A 182 -42.29 -6.66 -23.00
C ASP A 182 -41.26 -5.59 -22.58
N ALA A 183 -40.15 -5.54 -23.31
CA ALA A 183 -39.09 -4.56 -23.13
C ALA A 183 -39.42 -3.19 -23.77
N THR A 184 -40.57 -3.05 -24.43
CA THR A 184 -41.03 -1.77 -25.01
C THR A 184 -42.09 -1.09 -24.15
N ASN A 185 -42.49 -1.71 -23.04
CA ASN A 185 -43.49 -1.16 -22.13
C ASN A 185 -43.00 0.14 -21.47
N ASP A 186 -43.90 1.08 -21.22
CA ASP A 186 -43.62 2.33 -20.51
C ASP A 186 -43.03 2.12 -19.10
N LEU A 187 -43.18 0.93 -18.51
CA LEU A 187 -42.61 0.57 -17.20
C LEU A 187 -41.39 -0.36 -17.30
N ALA A 188 -40.94 -0.74 -18.50
CA ALA A 188 -39.89 -1.73 -18.67
C ALA A 188 -38.53 -1.22 -18.18
N ASP A 189 -38.23 0.06 -18.39
CA ASP A 189 -37.04 0.74 -17.86
C ASP A 189 -37.00 0.73 -16.32
N ASN A 190 -38.15 1.00 -15.70
CA ASN A 190 -38.36 0.94 -14.27
C ASN A 190 -38.17 -0.49 -13.75
N CYS A 191 -38.70 -1.50 -14.45
CA CYS A 191 -38.48 -2.90 -14.10
C CYS A 191 -37.00 -3.28 -14.16
N GLN A 192 -36.28 -2.82 -15.20
CA GLN A 192 -34.85 -3.05 -15.34
C GLN A 192 -34.06 -2.41 -14.20
N TYR A 193 -34.38 -1.17 -13.82
CA TYR A 193 -33.77 -0.49 -12.68
C TYR A 193 -34.06 -1.22 -11.36
N TRP A 194 -35.30 -1.60 -11.09
CA TRP A 194 -35.65 -2.30 -9.85
C TRP A 194 -35.05 -3.70 -9.76
N LEU A 195 -34.90 -4.39 -10.89
CA LEU A 195 -34.17 -5.66 -10.96
C LEU A 195 -32.71 -5.47 -10.50
N ALA A 196 -32.06 -4.41 -10.96
CA ALA A 196 -30.70 -4.06 -10.54
C ALA A 196 -30.63 -3.70 -9.04
N GLU A 197 -31.58 -2.92 -8.54
CA GLU A 197 -31.71 -2.59 -7.11
C GLU A 197 -31.91 -3.83 -6.23
N CYS A 198 -32.65 -4.85 -6.70
CA CYS A 198 -32.78 -6.10 -5.97
C CYS A 198 -31.43 -6.80 -5.81
N TYR A 199 -30.65 -6.92 -6.89
CA TYR A 199 -29.30 -7.52 -6.83
C TYR A 199 -28.36 -6.68 -5.96
N TYR A 200 -28.42 -5.35 -6.07
CA TYR A 200 -27.64 -4.44 -5.23
C TYR A 200 -27.96 -4.65 -3.75
N SER A 201 -29.24 -4.77 -3.40
CA SER A 201 -29.71 -4.96 -2.03
C SER A 201 -29.28 -6.32 -1.45
N LYS A 202 -29.16 -7.34 -2.31
CA LYS A 202 -28.56 -8.64 -1.97
C LYS A 202 -27.02 -8.60 -1.90
N LYS A 203 -26.38 -7.45 -2.13
CA LYS A 203 -24.93 -7.27 -2.24
C LYS A 203 -24.28 -8.06 -3.39
N ASP A 204 -25.08 -8.52 -4.35
CA ASP A 204 -24.60 -9.10 -5.60
C ASP A 204 -24.28 -7.96 -6.58
N PHE A 205 -23.26 -7.17 -6.22
CA PHE A 205 -22.89 -5.96 -6.95
C PHE A 205 -22.50 -6.24 -8.39
N LYS A 206 -21.91 -7.42 -8.66
CA LYS A 206 -21.52 -7.82 -10.02
C LYS A 206 -22.74 -7.96 -10.93
N ARG A 207 -23.81 -8.62 -10.47
CA ARG A 207 -25.07 -8.68 -11.24
C ARG A 207 -25.76 -7.33 -11.29
N ALA A 208 -25.79 -6.59 -10.18
CA ALA A 208 -26.40 -5.27 -10.13
C ALA A 208 -25.82 -4.32 -11.19
N ILE A 209 -24.48 -4.27 -11.33
CA ILE A 209 -23.80 -3.47 -12.35
C ILE A 209 -24.28 -3.80 -13.76
N GLY A 210 -24.41 -5.09 -14.06
CA GLY A 210 -24.87 -5.52 -15.37
C GLY A 210 -26.32 -5.15 -15.64
N GLU A 211 -27.20 -5.25 -14.64
CA GLU A 211 -28.60 -4.84 -14.78
C GLU A 211 -28.78 -3.31 -14.81
N PHE A 212 -27.98 -2.52 -14.06
CA PHE A 212 -27.99 -1.06 -14.16
C PHE A 212 -27.50 -0.59 -15.53
N THR A 213 -26.46 -1.21 -16.08
CA THR A 213 -25.96 -0.90 -17.43
C THR A 213 -27.03 -1.09 -18.50
N LYS A 214 -27.95 -2.04 -18.33
CA LYS A 214 -29.05 -2.28 -19.29
C LYS A 214 -30.10 -1.16 -19.28
N VAL A 215 -30.19 -0.33 -18.24
CA VAL A 215 -31.15 0.80 -18.17
C VAL A 215 -30.89 1.80 -19.30
N PHE A 216 -29.63 2.05 -19.66
CA PHE A 216 -29.26 2.96 -20.75
C PHE A 216 -29.69 2.47 -22.15
N ASN A 217 -30.19 1.23 -22.30
CA ASN A 217 -30.75 0.75 -23.57
C ASN A 217 -32.17 1.27 -23.81
N TYR A 218 -32.83 1.83 -22.80
CA TYR A 218 -34.17 2.39 -22.90
C TYR A 218 -34.08 3.87 -23.28
N ALA A 219 -34.38 4.19 -24.54
CA ALA A 219 -34.24 5.55 -25.05
C ALA A 219 -35.16 6.54 -24.31
N GLY A 220 -34.56 7.58 -23.71
CA GLY A 220 -35.30 8.65 -23.03
C GLY A 220 -35.84 8.26 -21.65
N THR A 221 -35.30 7.22 -21.02
CA THR A 221 -35.68 6.84 -19.65
C THR A 221 -35.34 7.94 -18.65
N ASP A 222 -36.18 8.08 -17.63
CA ASP A 222 -35.97 8.96 -16.49
C ASP A 222 -35.17 8.28 -15.35
N LYS A 223 -34.54 7.12 -15.64
CA LYS A 223 -33.71 6.34 -14.69
C LYS A 223 -32.22 6.38 -14.99
N ASP A 224 -31.80 7.13 -16.01
CA ASP A 224 -30.40 7.15 -16.46
C ASP A 224 -29.46 7.68 -15.36
N ASP A 225 -29.81 8.78 -14.69
CA ASP A 225 -28.99 9.36 -13.64
C ASP A 225 -29.05 8.56 -12.32
N ASP A 226 -30.21 7.99 -11.99
CA ASP A 226 -30.34 6.98 -10.92
C ASP A 226 -29.38 5.79 -11.15
N ALA A 227 -29.43 5.19 -12.35
CA ALA A 227 -28.61 4.05 -12.72
C ALA A 227 -27.12 4.40 -12.73
N GLN A 228 -26.76 5.59 -13.24
CA GLN A 228 -25.39 6.08 -13.26
C GLN A 228 -24.82 6.26 -11.84
N LEU A 229 -25.62 6.79 -10.91
CA LEU A 229 -25.22 6.91 -9.49
C LEU A 229 -25.00 5.51 -8.88
N LYS A 230 -25.94 4.59 -9.12
CA LYS A 230 -25.90 3.24 -8.57
C LYS A 230 -24.74 2.42 -9.10
N LEU A 231 -24.33 2.61 -10.36
CA LEU A 231 -23.11 2.03 -10.92
C LEU A 231 -21.87 2.46 -10.14
N GLY A 232 -21.70 3.76 -9.89
CA GLY A 232 -20.59 4.28 -9.08
C GLY A 232 -20.57 3.68 -7.66
N LEU A 233 -21.73 3.62 -7.01
CA LEU A 233 -21.86 3.03 -5.68
C LEU A 233 -21.60 1.52 -5.66
N ALA A 234 -22.01 0.79 -6.70
CA ALA A 234 -21.80 -0.65 -6.83
C ALA A 234 -20.31 -0.97 -7.04
N TYR A 235 -19.62 -0.25 -7.93
CA TYR A 235 -18.17 -0.39 -8.11
C TYR A 235 -17.39 -0.03 -6.85
N GLN A 236 -17.81 1.03 -6.15
CA GLN A 236 -17.22 1.41 -4.86
C GLN A 236 -17.39 0.29 -3.83
N SER A 237 -18.58 -0.31 -3.74
CA SER A 237 -18.87 -1.41 -2.81
C SER A 237 -18.10 -2.70 -3.13
N MET A 238 -17.69 -2.88 -4.40
CA MET A 238 -16.79 -3.95 -4.81
C MET A 238 -15.30 -3.66 -4.57
N GLY A 239 -14.96 -2.45 -4.11
CA GLY A 239 -13.56 -1.99 -3.99
C GLY A 239 -12.90 -1.64 -5.32
N SER A 240 -13.66 -1.56 -6.42
CA SER A 240 -13.17 -1.11 -7.73
C SER A 240 -13.17 0.42 -7.80
N ILE A 241 -12.26 1.06 -7.06
CA ILE A 241 -12.26 2.50 -6.81
C ILE A 241 -12.14 3.33 -8.09
N GLU A 242 -11.29 2.91 -9.03
CA GLU A 242 -11.07 3.59 -10.31
C GLU A 242 -12.36 3.60 -11.15
N LYS A 243 -13.03 2.44 -11.25
CA LYS A 243 -14.32 2.34 -11.96
C LYS A 243 -15.40 3.16 -11.25
N ALA A 244 -15.41 3.17 -9.92
CA ALA A 244 -16.34 4.02 -9.17
C ALA A 244 -16.14 5.50 -9.49
N LYS A 245 -14.88 5.97 -9.52
CA LYS A 245 -14.53 7.35 -9.92
C LYS A 245 -15.01 7.66 -11.34
N GLU A 246 -14.78 6.74 -12.29
CA GLU A 246 -15.24 6.89 -13.68
C GLU A 246 -16.76 7.07 -13.74
N GLU A 247 -17.54 6.22 -13.07
CA GLU A 247 -18.99 6.29 -13.10
C GLU A 247 -19.57 7.52 -12.37
N PHE A 248 -18.94 7.97 -11.27
CA PHE A 248 -19.33 9.25 -10.66
C PHE A 248 -18.96 10.45 -11.53
N GLN A 249 -17.83 10.39 -12.25
CA GLN A 249 -17.43 11.44 -13.19
C GLN A 249 -18.41 11.49 -14.38
N ARG A 250 -18.83 10.34 -14.93
CA ARG A 250 -19.89 10.28 -15.94
C ARG A 250 -21.18 10.94 -15.45
N LEU A 251 -21.57 10.74 -14.18
CA LEU A 251 -22.75 11.41 -13.63
C LEU A 251 -22.61 12.94 -13.72
N ILE A 252 -21.46 13.46 -13.28
CA ILE A 252 -21.16 14.89 -13.28
C ILE A 252 -21.16 15.45 -14.71
N ASP A 253 -20.60 14.72 -15.66
CA ASP A 253 -20.40 15.20 -17.03
C ASP A 253 -21.68 15.14 -17.86
N TYR A 254 -22.43 14.04 -17.76
CA TYR A 254 -23.61 13.78 -18.61
C TYR A 254 -24.94 14.17 -17.97
N PHE A 255 -25.01 14.24 -16.63
CA PHE A 255 -26.23 14.57 -15.90
C PHE A 255 -26.04 15.77 -14.93
N PRO A 256 -25.59 16.95 -15.42
CA PRO A 256 -25.31 18.11 -14.56
C PRO A 256 -26.55 18.69 -13.86
N GLY A 257 -27.77 18.37 -14.33
CA GLY A 257 -29.04 18.77 -13.73
C GLY A 257 -29.65 17.73 -12.77
N SER A 258 -29.01 16.57 -12.60
CA SER A 258 -29.51 15.51 -11.72
C SER A 258 -29.50 15.95 -10.26
N GLU A 259 -30.49 15.50 -9.48
CA GLU A 259 -30.50 15.67 -8.02
C GLU A 259 -29.31 14.95 -7.35
N TYR A 260 -28.71 13.98 -8.03
CA TYR A 260 -27.56 13.22 -7.56
C TYR A 260 -26.21 13.87 -7.87
N TYR A 261 -26.20 14.96 -8.63
CA TYR A 261 -24.97 15.66 -9.00
C TYR A 261 -24.09 16.04 -7.78
N PRO A 262 -24.64 16.64 -6.69
CA PRO A 262 -23.84 16.95 -5.51
C PRO A 262 -23.28 15.69 -4.84
N LYS A 263 -24.06 14.61 -4.81
CA LYS A 263 -23.67 13.33 -4.21
C LYS A 263 -22.52 12.67 -4.97
N ALA A 264 -22.55 12.69 -6.30
CA ALA A 264 -21.47 12.18 -7.14
C ALA A 264 -20.17 12.98 -6.94
N LYS A 265 -20.25 14.31 -6.86
CA LYS A 265 -19.09 15.16 -6.55
C LYS A 265 -18.46 14.84 -5.19
N ASP A 266 -19.29 14.68 -4.17
CA ASP A 266 -18.82 14.37 -2.83
C ASP A 266 -18.21 12.96 -2.76
N ALA A 267 -18.80 11.98 -3.44
CA ALA A 267 -18.23 10.64 -3.56
C ALA A 267 -16.86 10.67 -4.25
N LEU A 268 -16.74 11.37 -5.38
CA LEU A 268 -15.49 11.49 -6.13
C LEU A 268 -14.40 12.20 -5.32
N ARG A 269 -14.75 13.25 -4.57
CA ARG A 269 -13.81 13.92 -3.65
C ARG A 269 -13.29 12.99 -2.58
N LYS A 270 -14.17 12.21 -1.93
CA LYS A 270 -13.78 11.25 -0.89
C LYS A 270 -12.83 10.20 -1.43
N LEU A 271 -13.19 9.60 -2.57
CA LEU A 271 -12.37 8.56 -3.20
C LEU A 271 -11.02 9.07 -3.72
N ALA A 272 -10.85 10.37 -3.92
CA ALA A 272 -9.56 10.97 -4.33
C ALA A 272 -8.60 11.20 -3.16
N LEU A 273 -9.08 11.13 -1.90
CA LEU A 273 -8.28 11.32 -0.70
C LEU A 273 -7.77 10.01 -0.09
N ASP A 274 -8.37 8.88 -0.49
CA ASP A 274 -8.00 7.51 -0.12
C ASP A 274 -7.01 6.91 -1.13
#